data_AF-A0A965R450-F1
#
_entry.id   AF-A0A965R450-F1
#
_cell.length_a   1.000
_cell.length_b   1.000
_cell.length_c   1.000
_cell.angle_alpha   90.00
_cell.angle_beta   90.00
_cell.angle_gamma   90.00
#
_symmetry.space_group_name_H-M   'P 1'
#
loop_
_entity.id
_entity.type
_entity.pdbx_description
1 polymer ?
#
loop_
_entity_poly.entity_id
_entity_poly.type
_entity_poly.pdbx_seq_one_letter_code
_entity_poly.pdbx_strand_id
1 'polypeptide(L)'
;MSSHVSPRRATALATTAVMAVGVVTLAGCASIASQQPTTNTPAPSHTSSSVSADLFATHDTSAVLAGLSWGTPQTVEGVVWDSAEVTTDFAGSTFTVTTNSIPNHERDAYYAVPQNGVLIPDANTATVAKDPTAAQQQTFTFPTSPQYSNSTTEAPLGSIGIMISGAVLFNPFEADGSTVAMANNFTVTKDGVTASFVDHCSGHPSPQGNYHYHANSSCVTRQVDATGQASHIIGLALDGFPIYGAYDIAGAEVTSDKLDECNGIFSATPEFPNGIYHYVLPNTTDATSSIRCFHGVVDASQIRQMPPMMGQNSGTRP
;
A
#
# COMPACT_ATOMS: atom_id res chain seq x y z
N MET A 1 73.56 -19.08 -21.27
CA MET A 1 72.94 -20.43 -21.35
C MET A 1 71.70 -20.36 -20.47
N SER A 2 70.55 -19.94 -20.99
CA SER A 2 69.59 -20.75 -21.79
C SER A 2 68.97 -21.84 -20.93
N SER A 3 67.66 -21.92 -20.70
CA SER A 3 66.48 -21.70 -21.59
C SER A 3 65.45 -20.70 -21.00
N HIS A 4 64.91 -19.72 -21.74
CA HIS A 4 63.83 -19.75 -22.78
C HIS A 4 62.40 -19.94 -22.21
N VAL A 5 61.55 -18.87 -22.16
CA VAL A 5 60.64 -18.34 -23.22
C VAL A 5 59.30 -19.09 -23.24
N SER A 6 58.08 -18.51 -23.31
CA SER A 6 57.52 -17.14 -23.23
C SER A 6 55.96 -17.26 -23.23
N PRO A 7 55.14 -16.32 -22.71
CA PRO A 7 53.67 -16.48 -22.66
C PRO A 7 52.97 -16.18 -23.99
N ARG A 8 51.69 -16.57 -24.13
CA ARG A 8 50.83 -16.18 -25.27
C ARG A 8 49.61 -15.37 -24.87
N ARG A 9 49.33 -14.35 -25.70
CA ARG A 9 48.26 -13.35 -25.59
C ARG A 9 46.94 -13.83 -26.21
N ALA A 10 45.89 -13.06 -25.92
CA ALA A 10 44.58 -13.10 -26.57
C ALA A 10 44.60 -12.76 -28.07
N THR A 11 43.54 -13.16 -28.76
CA THR A 11 43.07 -12.55 -30.01
C THR A 11 41.54 -12.67 -30.07
N ALA A 12 40.85 -11.56 -30.39
CA ALA A 12 39.44 -11.55 -30.71
C ALA A 12 39.23 -11.83 -32.22
N LEU A 13 38.08 -12.38 -32.59
CA LEU A 13 37.57 -12.33 -33.96
C LEU A 13 36.15 -11.75 -33.94
N ALA A 14 35.95 -10.66 -34.66
CA ALA A 14 34.65 -10.14 -35.03
C ALA A 14 34.34 -10.58 -36.47
N THR A 15 33.07 -10.84 -36.78
CA THR A 15 32.61 -11.15 -38.14
C THR A 15 31.49 -10.20 -38.53
N THR A 16 31.66 -9.50 -39.65
CA THR A 16 30.73 -8.48 -40.15
C THR A 16 30.13 -8.93 -41.48
N ALA A 17 28.83 -8.72 -41.68
CA ALA A 17 28.15 -8.78 -42.99
C ALA A 17 26.99 -7.76 -42.94
N VAL A 18 27.21 -6.51 -43.36
CA VAL A 18 27.06 -5.97 -44.73
C VAL A 18 25.58 -5.80 -45.15
N MET A 19 25.19 -4.53 -45.37
CA MET A 19 23.88 -4.12 -45.89
C MET A 19 23.70 -4.48 -47.37
N ALA A 20 22.45 -4.56 -47.81
CA ALA A 20 22.07 -4.31 -49.20
C ALA A 20 20.87 -3.34 -49.24
N VAL A 21 21.06 -2.19 -49.89
CA VAL A 21 20.01 -1.19 -50.15
C VAL A 21 19.49 -1.39 -51.58
N GLY A 22 18.18 -1.39 -51.76
CA GLY A 22 17.54 -1.42 -53.08
C GLY A 22 16.53 -0.28 -53.23
N VAL A 23 16.82 0.67 -54.13
CA VAL A 23 15.91 1.76 -54.52
C VAL A 23 15.59 1.62 -56.00
N VAL A 24 14.30 1.59 -56.37
CA VAL A 24 13.82 1.83 -57.74
C VAL A 24 12.50 2.62 -57.67
N THR A 25 12.28 3.51 -58.65
CA THR A 25 11.35 4.66 -58.58
C THR A 25 10.10 4.56 -59.46
N LEU A 26 9.00 5.12 -58.95
CA LEU A 26 7.81 5.75 -59.59
C LEU A 26 7.28 5.27 -60.98
N ALA A 27 6.06 4.69 -60.95
CA ALA A 27 4.91 4.93 -61.86
C ALA A 27 3.63 4.25 -61.27
N GLY A 28 2.38 4.60 -61.61
CA GLY A 28 1.85 5.77 -62.34
C GLY A 28 0.41 5.55 -62.90
N CYS A 29 -0.61 6.21 -62.33
CA CYS A 29 -2.03 6.29 -62.77
C CYS A 29 -2.87 4.98 -62.92
N ALA A 30 -4.02 4.91 -62.23
CA ALA A 30 -5.37 4.72 -62.82
C ALA A 30 -6.42 4.26 -61.77
N SER A 31 -7.64 4.80 -61.86
CA SER A 31 -8.76 4.51 -60.95
C SER A 31 -9.56 3.28 -61.40
N ILE A 32 -9.90 2.37 -60.47
CA ILE A 32 -11.06 1.48 -60.61
C ILE A 32 -11.80 1.44 -59.28
N ALA A 33 -13.09 1.76 -59.31
CA ALA A 33 -13.97 1.66 -58.16
C ALA A 33 -14.52 0.24 -58.01
N SER A 34 -14.66 -0.23 -56.76
CA SER A 34 -15.51 -1.39 -56.42
C SER A 34 -16.32 -1.03 -55.18
N GLN A 35 -17.65 -1.17 -55.28
CA GLN A 35 -18.61 -0.85 -54.22
C GLN A 35 -19.06 -2.14 -53.54
N GLN A 36 -19.06 -2.22 -52.20
CA GLN A 36 -20.11 -2.84 -51.36
C GLN A 36 -19.76 -2.80 -49.85
N PRO A 37 -20.72 -2.98 -48.92
CA PRO A 37 -21.73 -1.99 -48.58
C PRO A 37 -21.64 -1.54 -47.10
N THR A 38 -22.37 -0.48 -46.76
CA THR A 38 -22.40 0.13 -45.42
C THR A 38 -23.20 -0.67 -44.39
N THR A 39 -22.64 -0.87 -43.20
CA THR A 39 -23.40 -1.06 -41.95
C THR A 39 -22.95 -0.04 -40.91
N ASN A 40 -23.55 1.15 -40.94
CA ASN A 40 -23.34 2.18 -39.93
C ASN A 40 -24.06 1.81 -38.64
N THR A 41 -23.34 1.26 -37.67
CA THR A 41 -23.77 1.22 -36.26
C THR A 41 -23.13 2.41 -35.55
N PRO A 42 -23.88 3.35 -34.93
CA PRO A 42 -23.28 4.43 -34.17
C PRO A 42 -22.54 3.89 -32.95
N ALA A 43 -21.26 4.23 -32.80
CA ALA A 43 -20.55 4.03 -31.54
C ALA A 43 -21.15 4.95 -30.46
N PRO A 44 -21.30 4.50 -29.21
CA PRO A 44 -21.81 5.35 -28.13
C PRO A 44 -20.82 6.49 -27.86
N SER A 45 -21.29 7.73 -27.98
CA SER A 45 -20.53 8.92 -27.62
C SER A 45 -20.54 9.09 -26.10
N HIS A 46 -19.50 8.61 -25.44
CA HIS A 46 -19.23 8.92 -24.04
C HIS A 46 -18.78 10.38 -23.91
N THR A 47 -19.68 11.25 -23.51
CA THR A 47 -19.36 12.63 -23.13
C THR A 47 -18.64 12.62 -21.78
N SER A 48 -17.33 12.85 -21.78
CA SER A 48 -16.55 13.12 -20.58
C SER A 48 -16.93 14.47 -19.99
N SER A 49 -17.85 14.48 -19.04
CA SER A 49 -18.11 15.63 -18.17
C SER A 49 -16.91 15.82 -17.23
N SER A 50 -16.00 16.74 -17.59
CA SER A 50 -14.86 17.12 -16.77
C SER A 50 -15.33 17.76 -15.47
N VAL A 51 -15.26 17.01 -14.36
CA VAL A 51 -15.49 17.54 -13.01
C VAL A 51 -14.29 18.45 -12.67
N SER A 52 -14.56 19.70 -12.33
CA SER A 52 -13.52 20.71 -12.12
C SER A 52 -12.79 20.48 -10.78
N ALA A 53 -11.48 20.72 -10.74
CA ALA A 53 -10.64 20.53 -9.56
C ALA A 53 -11.06 21.37 -8.34
N ASP A 54 -11.86 22.42 -8.53
CA ASP A 54 -12.35 23.30 -7.46
C ASP A 54 -13.34 22.62 -6.49
N LEU A 55 -13.93 21.46 -6.86
CA LEU A 55 -14.87 20.73 -6.00
C LEU A 55 -14.22 20.09 -4.76
N PHE A 56 -12.89 19.94 -4.73
CA PHE A 56 -12.15 19.36 -3.60
C PHE A 56 -11.81 20.39 -2.50
N ALA A 57 -12.09 21.68 -2.72
CA ALA A 57 -11.75 22.75 -1.77
C ALA A 57 -12.81 22.98 -0.67
N THR A 58 -13.98 22.34 -0.76
CA THR A 58 -15.08 22.49 0.20
C THR A 58 -15.40 21.14 0.84
N HIS A 59 -15.51 21.09 2.18
CA HIS A 59 -15.91 19.90 2.95
C HIS A 59 -17.39 19.45 2.72
N ASP A 60 -18.02 19.87 1.61
CA ASP A 60 -19.33 19.36 1.18
C ASP A 60 -19.13 18.24 0.16
N THR A 61 -18.93 17.03 0.67
CA THR A 61 -18.77 15.81 -0.14
C THR A 61 -20.05 15.42 -0.89
N SER A 62 -21.20 16.03 -0.58
CA SER A 62 -22.50 15.68 -1.17
C SER A 62 -22.53 15.82 -2.70
N ALA A 63 -21.88 16.86 -3.23
CA ALA A 63 -21.80 17.10 -4.67
C ALA A 63 -20.86 16.11 -5.38
N VAL A 64 -19.77 15.70 -4.71
CA VAL A 64 -18.85 14.67 -5.20
C VAL A 64 -19.55 13.30 -5.20
N LEU A 65 -20.17 12.92 -4.09
CA LEU A 65 -20.97 11.69 -3.94
C LEU A 65 -22.11 11.59 -4.97
N ALA A 66 -22.76 12.70 -5.31
CA ALA A 66 -23.81 12.75 -6.34
C ALA A 66 -23.26 12.74 -7.78
N GLY A 67 -22.02 13.16 -8.00
CA GLY A 67 -21.34 13.15 -9.30
C GLY A 67 -20.65 11.83 -9.63
N LEU A 68 -20.32 11.02 -8.63
CA LEU A 68 -19.72 9.69 -8.79
C LEU A 68 -20.75 8.70 -9.36
N SER A 69 -20.76 8.58 -10.69
CA SER A 69 -21.37 7.45 -11.39
C SER A 69 -20.57 6.18 -11.09
N TRP A 70 -20.95 5.47 -10.01
CA TRP A 70 -20.40 4.17 -9.63
C TRP A 70 -20.58 3.15 -10.76
N GLY A 71 -19.54 3.00 -11.58
CA GLY A 71 -19.50 2.04 -12.67
C GLY A 71 -19.49 0.60 -12.16
N THR A 72 -19.58 -0.34 -13.11
CA THR A 72 -19.28 -1.78 -12.95
C THR A 72 -18.15 -2.01 -11.95
N PRO A 73 -18.28 -3.05 -11.10
CA PRO A 73 -17.88 -3.00 -9.69
C PRO A 73 -16.47 -2.49 -9.50
N GLN A 74 -16.27 -1.69 -8.45
CA GLN A 74 -14.97 -1.16 -8.02
C GLN A 74 -14.12 -2.29 -7.41
N THR A 75 -13.94 -3.39 -8.15
CA THR A 75 -13.20 -4.55 -7.70
C THR A 75 -11.73 -4.17 -7.53
N VAL A 76 -11.18 -4.58 -6.39
CA VAL A 76 -9.74 -4.54 -6.13
C VAL A 76 -9.00 -5.65 -6.89
N GLU A 77 -9.55 -6.09 -8.03
CA GLU A 77 -8.95 -7.08 -8.96
C GLU A 77 -7.64 -6.58 -9.58
N GLY A 78 -7.36 -5.27 -9.49
CA GLY A 78 -6.13 -4.65 -10.00
C GLY A 78 -4.99 -4.49 -8.99
N VAL A 79 -5.17 -4.78 -7.69
CA VAL A 79 -4.05 -4.62 -6.74
C VAL A 79 -3.03 -5.75 -6.91
N VAL A 80 -1.78 -5.35 -7.08
CA VAL A 80 -0.64 -6.25 -7.23
C VAL A 80 -0.14 -6.67 -5.85
N TRP A 81 -0.61 -7.81 -5.37
CA TRP A 81 -0.14 -8.44 -4.14
C TRP A 81 1.14 -9.25 -4.38
N ASP A 82 1.95 -9.45 -3.34
CA ASP A 82 2.96 -10.53 -3.39
C ASP A 82 2.28 -11.91 -3.38
N SER A 83 2.20 -12.53 -4.56
CA SER A 83 1.64 -13.87 -4.74
C SER A 83 2.38 -15.01 -4.02
N ALA A 84 3.57 -14.76 -3.43
CA ALA A 84 4.24 -15.73 -2.57
C ALA A 84 3.63 -15.77 -1.15
N GLU A 85 3.26 -14.60 -0.61
CA GLU A 85 2.84 -14.41 0.79
C GLU A 85 1.35 -14.06 0.94
N VAL A 86 0.65 -13.81 -0.18
CA VAL A 86 -0.76 -13.44 -0.25
C VAL A 86 -1.51 -14.30 -1.28
N THR A 87 -2.66 -14.84 -0.89
CA THR A 87 -3.62 -15.50 -1.78
C THR A 87 -4.96 -14.77 -1.77
N THR A 88 -5.65 -14.81 -2.90
CA THR A 88 -6.90 -14.08 -3.13
C THR A 88 -7.99 -14.99 -3.69
N ASP A 89 -9.21 -14.84 -3.19
CA ASP A 89 -10.41 -15.52 -3.70
C ASP A 89 -11.55 -14.52 -3.95
N PHE A 90 -12.23 -14.64 -5.09
CA PHE A 90 -13.29 -13.73 -5.52
C PHE A 90 -14.65 -14.44 -5.54
N ALA A 91 -15.52 -14.04 -4.61
CA ALA A 91 -16.81 -14.67 -4.37
C ALA A 91 -17.97 -13.67 -4.60
N GLY A 92 -18.16 -13.26 -5.87
CA GLY A 92 -19.27 -12.40 -6.27
C GLY A 92 -19.14 -10.97 -5.74
N SER A 93 -19.84 -10.65 -4.64
CA SER A 93 -19.80 -9.33 -4.00
C SER A 93 -18.69 -9.18 -2.95
N THR A 94 -17.89 -10.23 -2.72
CA THR A 94 -16.79 -10.22 -1.75
C THR A 94 -15.48 -10.68 -2.36
N PHE A 95 -14.40 -10.15 -1.79
CA PHE A 95 -13.01 -10.44 -2.10
C PHE A 95 -12.32 -10.88 -0.81
N THR A 96 -11.78 -12.09 -0.78
CA THR A 96 -11.09 -12.65 0.39
C THR A 96 -9.60 -12.63 0.15
N VAL A 97 -8.83 -12.06 1.07
CA VAL A 97 -7.37 -12.05 1.06
C VAL A 97 -6.88 -12.86 2.25
N THR A 98 -6.00 -13.83 1.99
CA THR A 98 -5.31 -14.59 3.05
C THR A 98 -3.81 -14.36 2.94
N THR A 99 -3.16 -14.07 4.06
CA THR A 99 -1.70 -13.86 4.14
C THR A 99 -1.11 -14.58 5.34
N ASN A 100 0.20 -14.77 5.35
CA ASN A 100 0.96 -15.18 6.53
C ASN A 100 1.53 -13.99 7.34
N SER A 101 1.19 -12.74 6.99
CA SER A 101 1.63 -11.51 7.65
C SER A 101 3.14 -11.25 7.64
N ILE A 102 3.91 -11.93 6.79
CA ILE A 102 5.34 -11.63 6.56
C ILE A 102 5.43 -10.57 5.45
N PRO A 103 6.12 -9.43 5.66
CA PRO A 103 6.32 -8.46 4.60
C PRO A 103 7.34 -8.99 3.57
N ASN A 104 7.05 -8.76 2.29
CA ASN A 104 7.91 -9.07 1.14
C ASN A 104 9.18 -8.22 0.99
N HIS A 105 9.60 -7.52 2.05
CA HIS A 105 10.80 -6.67 2.06
C HIS A 105 11.73 -7.02 3.22
N GLU A 106 12.99 -6.58 3.14
CA GLU A 106 13.94 -6.73 4.24
C GLU A 106 13.48 -5.97 5.48
N ARG A 107 13.71 -6.57 6.65
CA ARG A 107 13.42 -6.00 7.98
C ARG A 107 14.73 -5.80 8.74
N ASP A 108 14.70 -4.97 9.78
CA ASP A 108 15.84 -4.85 10.69
C ASP A 108 16.15 -6.23 11.34
N ALA A 109 17.44 -6.59 11.41
CA ALA A 109 17.86 -7.90 11.92
C ALA A 109 17.65 -8.07 13.44
N TYR A 110 17.46 -6.95 14.15
CA TYR A 110 17.25 -6.86 15.59
C TYR A 110 16.28 -5.74 15.91
N TYR A 111 15.48 -5.93 16.97
CA TYR A 111 14.51 -4.96 17.46
C TYR A 111 14.70 -4.67 18.95
N ALA A 112 14.32 -3.47 19.35
CA ALA A 112 14.14 -3.11 20.75
C ALA A 112 12.77 -3.61 21.21
N VAL A 113 12.72 -4.77 21.87
CA VAL A 113 11.45 -5.40 22.30
C VAL A 113 11.17 -5.11 23.79
N PRO A 114 9.89 -4.99 24.21
CA PRO A 114 9.53 -4.79 25.62
C PRO A 114 10.09 -5.90 26.53
N GLN A 115 10.52 -5.53 27.74
CA GLN A 115 10.71 -6.51 28.82
C GLN A 115 9.35 -7.09 29.24
N ASN A 116 9.36 -8.30 29.82
CA ASN A 116 8.13 -8.98 30.21
C ASN A 116 7.27 -8.14 31.19
N GLY A 117 5.98 -7.97 30.87
CA GLY A 117 5.06 -7.12 31.63
C GLY A 117 5.10 -5.62 31.31
N VAL A 118 5.98 -5.17 30.41
CA VAL A 118 6.02 -3.78 29.93
C VAL A 118 5.05 -3.63 28.76
N LEU A 119 4.08 -2.71 28.89
CA LEU A 119 3.07 -2.45 27.87
C LEU A 119 3.56 -1.47 26.80
N ILE A 120 4.15 -0.36 27.24
CA ILE A 120 4.75 0.69 26.42
C ILE A 120 6.23 0.73 26.76
N PRO A 121 7.13 0.29 25.86
CA PRO A 121 8.55 0.27 26.14
C PRO A 121 9.19 1.64 25.94
N ASP A 122 10.33 1.82 26.60
CA ASP A 122 11.28 2.92 26.42
C ASP A 122 12.72 2.36 26.37
N ALA A 123 13.71 3.24 26.22
CA ALA A 123 15.12 2.85 26.17
C ALA A 123 15.62 2.11 27.43
N ASN A 124 14.95 2.26 28.58
CA ASN A 124 15.31 1.62 29.85
C ASN A 124 14.63 0.24 30.01
N THR A 125 13.40 0.12 29.51
CA THR A 125 12.48 -1.01 29.69
C THR A 125 12.42 -1.95 28.49
N ALA A 126 13.11 -1.65 27.39
CA ALA A 126 13.33 -2.57 26.28
C ALA A 126 14.53 -3.52 26.49
N THR A 127 14.63 -4.54 25.63
CA THR A 127 15.80 -5.41 25.41
C THR A 127 16.07 -5.54 23.92
N VAL A 128 17.29 -5.89 23.53
CA VAL A 128 17.58 -6.20 22.12
C VAL A 128 17.28 -7.68 21.87
N ALA A 129 16.42 -7.97 20.91
CA ALA A 129 16.17 -9.31 20.40
C ALA A 129 16.49 -9.38 18.91
N LYS A 130 16.96 -10.53 18.43
CA LYS A 130 16.96 -10.82 16.98
C LYS A 130 15.51 -10.83 16.49
N ASP A 131 15.26 -10.37 15.26
CA ASP A 131 13.94 -10.30 14.62
C ASP A 131 13.01 -11.46 15.06
N PRO A 132 12.01 -11.20 15.93
CA PRO A 132 11.08 -12.19 16.42
C PRO A 132 9.90 -12.42 15.46
N THR A 133 9.87 -11.76 14.30
CA THR A 133 8.81 -11.91 13.30
C THR A 133 8.60 -13.39 12.95
N ALA A 134 7.34 -13.83 13.01
CA ALA A 134 6.93 -15.19 12.73
C ALA A 134 5.66 -15.20 11.88
N ALA A 135 5.50 -16.20 11.03
CA ALA A 135 4.35 -16.32 10.14
C ALA A 135 3.05 -16.48 10.95
N GLN A 136 2.07 -15.63 10.67
CA GLN A 136 0.75 -15.63 11.28
C GLN A 136 -0.32 -15.57 10.19
N GLN A 137 -1.08 -16.65 10.02
CA GLN A 137 -2.16 -16.65 9.05
C GLN A 137 -3.28 -15.67 9.46
N GLN A 138 -3.57 -14.71 8.58
CA GLN A 138 -4.68 -13.80 8.70
C GLN A 138 -5.51 -13.84 7.42
N THR A 139 -6.83 -13.71 7.56
CA THR A 139 -7.78 -13.69 6.45
C THR A 139 -8.70 -12.50 6.64
N PHE A 140 -8.86 -11.73 5.57
CA PHE A 140 -9.70 -10.54 5.48
C PHE A 140 -10.70 -10.72 4.35
N THR A 141 -11.95 -10.37 4.61
CA THR A 141 -12.97 -10.24 3.58
C THR A 141 -13.19 -8.75 3.31
N PHE A 142 -13.35 -8.37 2.06
CA PHE A 142 -13.65 -7.01 1.65
C PHE A 142 -14.87 -7.01 0.71
N PRO A 143 -15.74 -5.99 0.76
CA PRO A 143 -16.74 -5.80 -0.28
C PRO A 143 -16.07 -5.47 -1.62
N THR A 144 -16.57 -5.98 -2.74
CA THR A 144 -16.11 -5.57 -4.09
C THR A 144 -16.67 -4.20 -4.53
N SER A 145 -17.37 -3.51 -3.62
CA SER A 145 -17.89 -2.16 -3.76
C SER A 145 -18.05 -1.56 -2.35
N PRO A 146 -16.99 -0.96 -1.77
CA PRO A 146 -17.05 -0.38 -0.43
C PRO A 146 -18.10 0.73 -0.36
N GLN A 147 -18.80 0.82 0.78
CA GLN A 147 -19.91 1.74 0.98
C GLN A 147 -19.52 2.82 1.98
N TYR A 148 -19.43 4.07 1.53
CA TYR A 148 -19.12 5.23 2.36
C TYR A 148 -20.29 5.58 3.31
N SER A 149 -19.96 5.98 4.53
CA SER A 149 -20.87 6.39 5.60
C SER A 149 -20.44 7.75 6.18
N ASN A 150 -21.42 8.61 6.45
CA ASN A 150 -21.23 9.87 7.17
C ASN A 150 -20.98 9.67 8.68
N SER A 151 -21.13 8.45 9.19
CA SER A 151 -20.75 8.05 10.55
C SER A 151 -19.51 7.17 10.50
N THR A 152 -18.54 7.43 11.38
CA THR A 152 -17.27 6.71 11.45
C THR A 152 -17.33 5.52 12.41
N THR A 153 -16.45 4.54 12.21
CA THR A 153 -16.18 3.42 13.12
C THR A 153 -14.74 3.54 13.64
N GLU A 154 -14.49 3.53 14.94
CA GLU A 154 -13.13 3.61 15.49
C GLU A 154 -12.25 2.43 15.03
N ALA A 155 -10.99 2.71 14.68
CA ALA A 155 -10.06 1.67 14.24
C ALA A 155 -9.44 0.95 15.45
N PRO A 156 -9.47 -0.40 15.51
CA PRO A 156 -8.95 -1.16 16.64
C PRO A 156 -7.42 -1.05 16.76
N LEU A 157 -6.88 -1.45 17.91
CA LEU A 157 -5.43 -1.58 18.15
C LEU A 157 -4.80 -2.83 17.49
N GLY A 158 -5.59 -3.62 16.74
CA GLY A 158 -5.10 -4.75 15.94
C GLY A 158 -4.99 -4.39 14.45
N SER A 159 -5.01 -5.40 13.58
CA SER A 159 -4.99 -5.20 12.13
C SER A 159 -6.19 -4.35 11.66
N ILE A 160 -5.91 -3.21 11.04
CA ILE A 160 -6.90 -2.28 10.46
C ILE A 160 -6.97 -2.37 8.93
N GLY A 161 -6.08 -3.16 8.33
CA GLY A 161 -5.97 -3.38 6.90
C GLY A 161 -4.80 -4.30 6.57
N ILE A 162 -4.66 -4.63 5.29
CA ILE A 162 -3.54 -5.40 4.75
C ILE A 162 -2.82 -4.57 3.68
N MET A 163 -1.49 -4.55 3.72
CA MET A 163 -0.66 -3.83 2.75
C MET A 163 -0.22 -4.80 1.64
N ILE A 164 0.10 -4.28 0.44
CA ILE A 164 0.50 -5.11 -0.73
C ILE A 164 1.71 -6.03 -0.45
N SER A 165 2.52 -5.67 0.54
CA SER A 165 3.64 -6.47 1.05
C SER A 165 3.26 -7.80 1.74
N GLY A 166 1.98 -8.02 2.06
CA GLY A 166 1.50 -9.15 2.87
C GLY A 166 1.39 -8.84 4.37
N ALA A 167 2.24 -7.96 4.92
CA ALA A 167 2.07 -7.49 6.29
C ALA A 167 0.88 -6.52 6.47
N VAL A 168 0.43 -6.38 7.72
CA VAL A 168 -0.77 -5.61 8.08
C VAL A 168 -0.45 -4.20 8.55
N LEU A 169 -1.42 -3.31 8.37
CA LEU A 169 -1.42 -1.98 8.97
C LEU A 169 -2.14 -2.04 10.32
N PHE A 170 -1.60 -1.36 11.32
CA PHE A 170 -2.26 -1.07 12.60
C PHE A 170 -2.61 0.43 12.66
N ASN A 171 -3.46 0.82 13.62
CA ASN A 171 -3.72 2.24 13.90
C ASN A 171 -2.44 2.92 14.44
N PRO A 172 -2.37 4.26 14.57
CA PRO A 172 -1.12 4.96 14.88
C PRO A 172 -0.65 4.79 16.35
N PHE A 173 -1.43 4.11 17.19
CA PHE A 173 -1.20 4.00 18.62
C PHE A 173 -0.61 2.64 19.04
N GLU A 174 0.17 2.69 20.11
CA GLU A 174 0.63 1.54 20.87
C GLU A 174 -0.49 0.92 21.71
N ALA A 175 -0.15 -0.16 22.41
CA ALA A 175 -1.02 -0.99 23.24
C ALA A 175 -1.84 -0.28 24.35
N ASP A 176 -1.57 1.00 24.66
CA ASP A 176 -2.34 1.82 25.61
C ASP A 176 -3.48 2.62 24.93
N GLY A 177 -3.50 2.66 23.59
CA GLY A 177 -4.44 3.44 22.79
C GLY A 177 -4.22 4.95 22.81
N SER A 178 -3.03 5.43 23.22
CA SER A 178 -2.75 6.88 23.30
C SER A 178 -1.32 7.28 22.95
N THR A 179 -0.34 6.41 23.22
CA THR A 179 1.06 6.62 22.83
C THR A 179 1.19 6.38 21.33
N VAL A 180 1.62 7.39 20.57
CA VAL A 180 1.82 7.25 19.11
C VAL A 180 3.12 6.50 18.85
N ALA A 181 3.04 5.37 18.14
CA ALA A 181 4.17 4.47 17.88
C ALA A 181 5.36 5.19 17.21
N MET A 182 5.08 5.98 16.18
CA MET A 182 6.10 6.71 15.42
C MET A 182 6.75 7.85 16.22
N ALA A 183 5.98 8.57 17.03
CA ALA A 183 6.50 9.65 17.88
C ALA A 183 7.30 9.10 19.08
N ASN A 184 6.95 7.91 19.55
CA ASN A 184 7.60 7.21 20.65
C ASN A 184 8.70 6.24 20.18
N ASN A 185 9.12 6.29 18.90
CA ASN A 185 10.21 5.42 18.43
C ASN A 185 11.53 5.79 19.13
N PHE A 186 12.28 4.78 19.58
CA PHE A 186 13.57 4.91 20.24
C PHE A 186 14.53 3.81 19.78
N THR A 187 15.82 4.05 20.01
CA THR A 187 16.90 3.10 19.70
C THR A 187 17.69 2.77 20.95
N VAL A 188 18.02 1.50 21.15
CA VAL A 188 18.89 1.02 22.23
C VAL A 188 20.12 0.31 21.68
N THR A 189 21.22 0.38 22.41
CA THR A 189 22.42 -0.45 22.16
C THR A 189 22.66 -1.34 23.37
N LYS A 190 22.65 -2.67 23.18
CA LYS A 190 22.99 -3.67 24.21
C LYS A 190 23.95 -4.70 23.61
N ASP A 191 24.99 -5.04 24.36
CA ASP A 191 26.04 -6.01 23.97
C ASP A 191 26.65 -5.79 22.57
N GLY A 192 26.77 -4.52 22.17
CA GLY A 192 27.31 -4.11 20.86
C GLY A 192 26.31 -4.16 19.69
N VAL A 193 25.07 -4.59 19.94
CA VAL A 193 23.98 -4.58 18.95
C VAL A 193 23.10 -3.36 19.18
N THR A 194 22.88 -2.57 18.13
CA THR A 194 21.96 -1.43 18.11
C THR A 194 20.68 -1.83 17.41
N ALA A 195 19.53 -1.48 17.99
CA ALA A 195 18.21 -1.86 17.51
C ALA A 195 17.19 -0.75 17.82
N SER A 196 16.29 -0.48 16.88
CA SER A 196 15.16 0.45 17.07
C SER A 196 13.90 -0.30 17.49
N PHE A 197 12.94 0.43 18.06
CA PHE A 197 11.62 -0.09 18.37
C PHE A 197 10.79 -0.25 17.08
N VAL A 198 10.62 0.84 16.33
CA VAL A 198 10.09 0.84 14.95
C VAL A 198 11.24 0.92 13.95
N ASP A 199 11.21 0.07 12.93
CA ASP A 199 12.26 -0.08 11.93
C ASP A 199 12.27 1.02 10.85
N HIS A 200 13.23 0.92 9.93
CA HIS A 200 13.36 1.83 8.78
C HIS A 200 12.21 1.73 7.76
N CYS A 201 11.35 0.71 7.88
CA CYS A 201 10.15 0.49 7.09
C CYS A 201 8.87 0.96 7.82
N SER A 202 9.00 1.65 8.96
CA SER A 202 7.86 2.15 9.76
C SER A 202 6.94 1.05 10.32
N GLY A 203 7.51 -0.13 10.58
CA GLY A 203 6.83 -1.22 11.25
C GLY A 203 7.69 -1.88 12.32
N HIS A 204 7.09 -2.79 13.08
CA HIS A 204 7.77 -3.59 14.09
C HIS A 204 7.01 -4.88 14.40
N PRO A 205 7.70 -5.90 14.95
CA PRO A 205 7.06 -7.10 15.45
C PRO A 205 6.64 -6.96 16.91
N SER A 206 5.37 -7.28 17.17
CA SER A 206 4.91 -7.61 18.53
C SER A 206 5.76 -8.73 19.16
N PRO A 207 5.76 -8.88 20.50
CA PRO A 207 6.45 -10.00 21.19
C PRO A 207 6.01 -11.40 20.74
N GLN A 208 4.84 -11.53 20.09
CA GLN A 208 4.30 -12.77 19.51
C GLN A 208 4.69 -12.95 18.02
N GLY A 209 5.51 -12.06 17.47
CA GLY A 209 6.05 -12.13 16.11
C GLY A 209 5.14 -11.59 15.01
N ASN A 210 4.00 -10.95 15.34
CA ASN A 210 3.19 -10.25 14.33
C ASN A 210 3.90 -8.95 13.94
N TYR A 211 4.42 -8.87 12.71
CA TYR A 211 4.96 -7.63 12.15
C TYR A 211 3.84 -6.78 11.55
N HIS A 212 3.81 -5.49 11.90
CA HIS A 212 2.79 -4.55 11.50
C HIS A 212 3.36 -3.13 11.33
N TYR A 213 2.75 -2.33 10.45
CA TYR A 213 3.13 -0.93 10.23
C TYR A 213 2.28 0.02 11.08
N HIS A 214 2.84 1.18 11.42
CA HIS A 214 2.11 2.31 12.02
C HIS A 214 2.17 3.61 11.19
N ALA A 215 2.77 3.58 9.98
CA ALA A 215 2.85 4.74 9.10
C ALA A 215 3.02 4.38 7.62
N ASN A 216 3.15 5.42 6.78
CA ASN A 216 3.51 5.31 5.37
C ASN A 216 4.88 4.62 5.19
N SER A 217 4.87 3.33 4.88
CA SER A 217 6.11 2.57 4.74
C SER A 217 6.81 2.86 3.42
N SER A 218 8.02 3.43 3.50
CA SER A 218 8.89 3.60 2.33
C SER A 218 9.28 2.28 1.66
N CYS A 219 9.20 1.16 2.38
CA CYS A 219 9.49 -0.18 1.87
C CYS A 219 8.32 -0.80 1.09
N VAL A 220 7.11 -0.27 1.28
CA VAL A 220 5.91 -0.64 0.51
C VAL A 220 5.72 0.32 -0.66
N THR A 221 5.75 1.64 -0.45
CA THR A 221 5.52 2.62 -1.53
C THR A 221 6.53 2.47 -2.67
N ARG A 222 7.83 2.25 -2.40
CA ARG A 222 8.85 2.03 -3.45
C ARG A 222 8.61 0.82 -4.37
N GLN A 223 7.64 -0.05 -4.07
CA GLN A 223 7.29 -1.18 -4.94
C GLN A 223 6.38 -0.74 -6.12
N VAL A 224 5.66 0.36 -5.96
CA VAL A 224 4.62 0.84 -6.89
C VAL A 224 4.74 2.32 -7.25
N ASP A 225 5.22 3.15 -6.34
CA ASP A 225 5.38 4.61 -6.51
C ASP A 225 6.73 4.97 -7.15
N ALA A 226 6.74 6.02 -7.97
CA ALA A 226 7.94 6.66 -8.48
C ALA A 226 8.14 8.04 -7.84
N THR A 227 9.40 8.44 -7.61
CA THR A 227 9.74 9.71 -6.95
C THR A 227 9.14 10.92 -7.68
N GLY A 228 8.33 11.71 -6.99
CA GLY A 228 7.66 12.89 -7.56
C GLY A 228 6.54 12.55 -8.54
N GLN A 229 5.98 11.35 -8.47
CA GLN A 229 4.74 10.95 -9.14
C GLN A 229 3.65 10.69 -8.10
N ALA A 230 2.43 10.40 -8.57
CA ALA A 230 1.32 10.02 -7.70
C ALA A 230 1.61 8.72 -6.95
N SER A 231 1.01 8.59 -5.75
CA SER A 231 0.98 7.31 -5.06
C SER A 231 -0.04 6.36 -5.69
N HIS A 232 0.30 5.08 -5.66
CA HIS A 232 -0.52 3.94 -6.06
C HIS A 232 -1.12 3.24 -4.82
N ILE A 233 -2.01 2.27 -5.05
CA ILE A 233 -2.60 1.49 -3.95
C ILE A 233 -1.50 0.67 -3.27
N ILE A 234 -1.29 0.93 -1.97
CA ILE A 234 -0.35 0.20 -1.10
C ILE A 234 -1.05 -0.73 -0.09
N GLY A 235 -2.39 -0.72 -0.02
CA GLY A 235 -3.15 -1.64 0.82
C GLY A 235 -4.66 -1.46 0.74
N LEU A 236 -5.39 -2.24 1.54
CA LEU A 236 -6.84 -2.13 1.77
C LEU A 236 -7.14 -1.99 3.27
N ALA A 237 -8.03 -1.06 3.61
CA ALA A 237 -8.61 -0.95 4.95
C ALA A 237 -9.74 -1.96 5.14
N LEU A 238 -10.09 -2.32 6.39
CA LEU A 238 -11.13 -3.32 6.70
C LEU A 238 -12.52 -3.01 6.14
N ASP A 239 -12.81 -1.76 5.79
CA ASP A 239 -14.06 -1.34 5.16
C ASP A 239 -14.08 -1.52 3.62
N GLY A 240 -12.97 -1.97 3.04
CA GLY A 240 -12.77 -2.20 1.61
C GLY A 240 -12.27 -0.99 0.83
N PHE A 241 -12.07 0.18 1.44
CA PHE A 241 -11.49 1.32 0.73
C PHE A 241 -9.95 1.18 0.61
N PRO A 242 -9.37 1.66 -0.51
CA PRO A 242 -7.94 1.56 -0.75
C PRO A 242 -7.13 2.50 0.12
N ILE A 243 -5.88 2.10 0.38
CA ILE A 243 -4.88 2.86 1.14
C ILE A 243 -3.78 3.27 0.17
N TYR A 244 -3.43 4.55 0.19
CA TYR A 244 -2.41 5.18 -0.65
C TYR A 244 -1.28 5.78 0.19
N GLY A 245 -0.12 5.94 -0.45
CA GLY A 245 0.96 6.79 0.08
C GLY A 245 0.62 8.28 0.01
N ALA A 246 1.55 9.11 0.47
CA ALA A 246 1.34 10.54 0.72
C ALA A 246 1.22 11.47 -0.52
N TYR A 247 1.08 10.98 -1.75
CA TYR A 247 1.15 11.82 -2.96
C TYR A 247 -0.11 11.75 -3.83
N ASP A 248 -0.67 12.91 -4.19
CA ASP A 248 -1.86 13.05 -5.03
C ASP A 248 -1.60 12.73 -6.51
N ILE A 249 -2.65 12.77 -7.34
CA ILE A 249 -2.58 12.48 -8.78
C ILE A 249 -1.60 13.37 -9.58
N ALA A 250 -1.18 14.51 -9.03
CA ALA A 250 -0.18 15.40 -9.62
C ALA A 250 1.24 15.19 -9.04
N GLY A 251 1.42 14.25 -8.11
CA GLY A 251 2.66 14.01 -7.38
C GLY A 251 2.96 15.03 -6.29
N ALA A 252 1.96 15.81 -5.85
CA ALA A 252 2.11 16.74 -4.74
C ALA A 252 1.76 16.07 -3.42
N GLU A 253 2.45 16.46 -2.34
CA GLU A 253 2.27 15.84 -1.03
C GLU A 253 0.92 16.23 -0.40
N VAL A 254 0.21 15.20 0.08
CA VAL A 254 -1.06 15.31 0.81
C VAL A 254 -0.76 15.28 2.31
N THR A 255 -0.77 16.47 2.90
CA THR A 255 -0.57 16.69 4.33
C THR A 255 -1.88 16.48 5.10
N SER A 256 -1.78 16.17 6.40
CA SER A 256 -2.93 15.77 7.22
C SER A 256 -3.99 16.85 7.43
N ASP A 257 -3.69 18.13 7.17
CA ASP A 257 -4.66 19.23 7.14
C ASP A 257 -5.61 19.20 5.92
N LYS A 258 -5.32 18.35 4.92
CA LYS A 258 -6.18 18.11 3.75
C LYS A 258 -7.07 16.87 3.89
N LEU A 259 -6.92 16.11 4.97
CA LEU A 259 -7.59 14.84 5.21
C LEU A 259 -8.72 14.99 6.26
N ASP A 260 -9.67 14.06 6.25
CA ASP A 260 -10.70 13.97 7.29
C ASP A 260 -10.19 13.37 8.62
N GLU A 261 -11.07 13.24 9.62
CA GLU A 261 -10.75 12.68 10.93
C GLU A 261 -10.19 11.25 10.92
N CYS A 262 -10.35 10.51 9.83
CA CYS A 262 -9.88 9.14 9.62
C CYS A 262 -8.63 9.03 8.73
N ASN A 263 -8.05 10.15 8.27
CA ASN A 263 -7.05 10.23 7.19
C ASN A 263 -7.60 9.90 5.78
N GLY A 264 -8.91 10.05 5.57
CA GLY A 264 -9.54 9.90 4.27
C GLY A 264 -9.55 11.17 3.42
N ILE A 265 -9.75 10.98 2.12
CA ILE A 265 -10.08 12.04 1.16
C ILE A 265 -10.88 11.47 -0.03
N PHE A 266 -11.76 12.28 -0.61
CA PHE A 266 -12.27 12.04 -1.96
C PHE A 266 -11.38 12.76 -2.98
N SER A 267 -10.61 12.03 -3.80
CA SER A 267 -9.93 12.61 -4.96
C SER A 267 -9.66 11.56 -6.04
N ALA A 268 -9.26 12.02 -7.23
CA ALA A 268 -8.77 11.14 -8.28
C ALA A 268 -7.45 10.48 -7.88
N THR A 269 -7.26 9.23 -8.31
CA THR A 269 -6.05 8.43 -8.14
C THR A 269 -5.67 7.76 -9.47
N PRO A 270 -4.48 7.13 -9.61
CA PRO A 270 -4.09 6.46 -10.86
C PRO A 270 -5.06 5.34 -11.27
N GLU A 271 -5.58 4.59 -10.30
CA GLU A 271 -6.54 3.50 -10.51
C GLU A 271 -7.99 3.99 -10.61
N PHE A 272 -8.32 5.11 -9.93
CA PHE A 272 -9.65 5.72 -9.91
C PHE A 272 -9.61 7.16 -10.43
N PRO A 273 -9.43 7.37 -11.75
CA PRO A 273 -9.26 8.70 -12.34
C PRO A 273 -10.52 9.59 -12.27
N ASN A 274 -11.69 9.00 -12.01
CA ASN A 274 -12.94 9.73 -11.77
C ASN A 274 -13.15 10.14 -10.31
N GLY A 275 -12.25 9.72 -9.41
CA GLY A 275 -12.37 9.92 -7.97
C GLY A 275 -12.88 8.69 -7.22
N ILE A 276 -12.33 8.47 -6.02
CA ILE A 276 -12.86 7.56 -5.01
C ILE A 276 -12.57 8.13 -3.61
N TYR A 277 -13.36 7.77 -2.61
CA TYR A 277 -12.92 7.89 -1.22
C TYR A 277 -11.78 6.88 -0.96
N HIS A 278 -10.70 7.33 -0.35
CA HIS A 278 -9.56 6.48 -0.01
C HIS A 278 -8.80 7.04 1.17
N TYR A 279 -8.03 6.18 1.84
CA TYR A 279 -7.15 6.58 2.93
C TYR A 279 -5.78 6.96 2.39
N VAL A 280 -5.20 8.00 2.99
CA VAL A 280 -3.84 8.45 2.75
C VAL A 280 -3.01 8.21 4.00
N LEU A 281 -1.83 7.62 3.84
CA LEU A 281 -0.80 7.60 4.89
C LEU A 281 0.14 8.78 4.65
N PRO A 282 0.00 9.92 5.35
CA PRO A 282 0.89 11.07 5.18
C PRO A 282 2.28 10.78 5.78
N ASN A 283 3.28 11.57 5.38
CA ASN A 283 4.66 11.44 5.90
C ASN A 283 4.82 12.12 7.28
N THR A 284 3.98 11.74 8.25
CA THR A 284 3.99 12.28 9.61
C THR A 284 4.36 11.20 10.64
N THR A 285 4.77 11.63 11.84
CA THR A 285 5.06 10.74 12.97
C THR A 285 4.14 10.96 14.17
N ASP A 286 3.13 11.82 14.04
CA ASP A 286 2.11 12.06 15.07
C ASP A 286 0.92 11.11 14.89
N ALA A 287 -0.19 11.37 15.60
CA ALA A 287 -1.40 10.55 15.52
C ALA A 287 -2.04 10.50 14.11
N THR A 288 -1.52 11.25 13.13
CA THR A 288 -1.90 11.19 11.72
C THR A 288 -1.03 10.26 10.87
N SER A 289 -0.07 9.53 11.45
CA SER A 289 0.78 8.60 10.68
C SER A 289 -0.01 7.43 10.06
N SER A 290 -1.10 7.00 10.70
CA SER A 290 -2.00 5.92 10.25
C SER A 290 -3.47 6.25 10.49
N ILE A 291 -4.34 5.45 9.87
CA ILE A 291 -5.80 5.54 9.91
C ILE A 291 -6.30 5.33 11.36
N ARG A 292 -7.16 6.23 11.84
CA ARG A 292 -7.75 6.21 13.20
C ARG A 292 -9.19 5.71 13.27
N CYS A 293 -9.90 5.75 12.15
CA CYS A 293 -11.28 5.33 12.04
C CYS A 293 -11.61 4.94 10.59
N PHE A 294 -12.78 4.37 10.37
CA PHE A 294 -13.29 3.99 9.07
C PHE A 294 -14.53 4.79 8.73
N HIS A 295 -14.57 5.38 7.54
CA HIS A 295 -15.80 5.92 6.94
C HIS A 295 -16.60 4.86 6.20
N GLY A 296 -16.03 3.71 5.83
CA GLY A 296 -16.80 2.63 5.20
C GLY A 296 -17.45 1.66 6.19
N VAL A 297 -18.33 0.81 5.68
CA VAL A 297 -18.99 -0.25 6.49
C VAL A 297 -18.03 -1.42 6.72
N VAL A 298 -17.54 -1.57 7.96
CA VAL A 298 -16.69 -2.69 8.39
C VAL A 298 -17.54 -3.88 8.84
N ASP A 299 -17.15 -5.11 8.46
CA ASP A 299 -17.66 -6.32 9.11
C ASP A 299 -17.11 -6.41 10.55
N ALA A 300 -17.98 -6.26 11.54
CA ALA A 300 -17.60 -6.28 12.95
C ALA A 300 -16.88 -7.59 13.39
N SER A 301 -17.03 -8.70 12.66
CA SER A 301 -16.30 -9.95 12.92
C SER A 301 -14.81 -9.88 12.55
N GLN A 302 -14.42 -8.92 11.71
CA GLN A 302 -13.03 -8.66 11.33
C GLN A 302 -12.32 -7.68 12.27
N ILE A 303 -13.07 -6.94 13.10
CA ILE A 303 -12.51 -6.01 14.09
C ILE A 303 -11.86 -6.83 15.22
N ARG A 304 -10.55 -7.05 15.12
CA ARG A 304 -9.74 -7.74 16.13
C ARG A 304 -9.07 -6.72 17.05
N GLN A 305 -9.37 -6.80 18.34
CA GLN A 305 -8.56 -6.12 19.35
C GLN A 305 -7.15 -6.71 19.39
N MET A 306 -6.18 -5.89 19.80
CA MET A 306 -4.80 -6.35 19.98
C MET A 306 -4.75 -7.56 20.93
N PRO A 307 -4.00 -8.63 20.62
CA PRO A 307 -3.83 -9.76 21.52
C PRO A 307 -3.28 -9.32 22.90
N PRO A 308 -3.67 -9.97 24.01
CA PRO A 308 -3.14 -9.64 25.33
C PRO A 308 -1.61 -9.72 25.37
N MET A 309 -0.97 -8.62 25.80
CA MET A 309 0.48 -8.58 26.00
C MET A 309 0.89 -9.52 27.13
N MET A 310 2.07 -10.14 26.97
CA MET A 310 2.61 -11.14 27.92
C MET A 310 2.62 -10.59 29.35
N GLY A 311 1.86 -11.25 30.24
CA GLY A 311 1.71 -10.86 31.64
C GLY A 311 0.36 -10.24 32.02
N GLN A 312 -0.47 -9.83 31.06
CA GLN A 312 -1.86 -9.43 31.36
C GLN A 312 -2.78 -10.66 31.39
N ASN A 313 -3.24 -11.04 32.58
CA ASN A 313 -4.43 -11.89 32.71
C ASN A 313 -5.59 -11.21 31.98
N SER A 314 -6.42 -12.00 31.29
CA SER A 314 -7.66 -11.57 30.64
C SER A 314 -8.76 -11.20 31.65
N GLY A 315 -8.48 -10.23 32.51
CA GLY A 315 -9.47 -9.56 33.33
C GLY A 315 -10.32 -8.66 32.45
N THR A 316 -11.53 -9.12 32.15
CA THR A 316 -12.60 -8.31 31.58
C THR A 316 -12.72 -6.98 32.34
N ARG A 317 -12.42 -5.85 31.67
CA ARG A 317 -12.90 -4.54 32.16
C ARG A 317 -14.42 -4.45 31.91
N PRO A 318 -15.18 -3.86 32.85
CA PRO A 318 -16.62 -3.65 32.70
C PRO A 318 -16.94 -2.55 31.68
#